data_AF-A0A924RVK5-F1
#
_entry.id   AF-A0A924RVK5-F1
#
_cell.length_a   1.000
_cell.length_b   1.000
_cell.length_c   1.000
_cell.angle_alpha   90.00
_cell.angle_beta   90.00
_cell.angle_gamma   90.00
#
_symmetry.space_group_name_H-M   'P 1'
#
loop_
_entity.id
_entity.type
_entity.pdbx_description
1 polymer ?
#
loop_
_entity_poly.entity_id
_entity_poly.type
_entity_poly.pdbx_seq_one_letter_code
_entity_poly.pdbx_strand_id
1 'polypeptide(L)'
;VPEDGFVPFWLVDRLFRHLLTDITGNTHRAEFCIDKLYSPDSSTGRLGIVEFRAFDMPPHKQMSLVQMLLIRGLIAWFWKKPYKHDLVRWGTELHDKFMLSHYVKQDLQEVVNDLNSAGYDFNISWFEPFFEFRFPHYGSVQVQGINLEIRMGIEPWHVLGEEVGSTGTARFVDSSVERIQVKLTDLNDARYAVLCNGARVPLRATDTKGEYVCGIRYRAWQPPSALHPTIGVDTPLVFDIVDTWNGRSVGGCTYYVSHPGGRSYDSFPVNSYEAESRRVSRFWDQGHTPETQEMRTDAPAAEHYVQQNRVPFICDAPPLEVNKEYPATLDLRQSWSKRNK
;
A
#
# COMPACT_ATOMS: atom_id res chain seq x y z
N VAL A 1 29.80 19.55 -8.24
CA VAL A 1 31.21 19.27 -8.57
C VAL A 1 31.50 19.98 -9.89
N PRO A 2 32.61 20.73 -10.04
CA PRO A 2 32.94 21.38 -11.31
C PRO A 2 32.86 20.39 -12.48
N GLU A 3 32.26 20.81 -13.60
CA GLU A 3 32.16 19.94 -14.80
C GLU A 3 33.52 19.81 -15.51
N ASP A 4 34.35 20.85 -15.41
CA ASP A 4 35.68 20.90 -16.00
C ASP A 4 36.79 21.05 -14.94
N GLY A 5 37.98 20.55 -15.28
CA GLY A 5 39.19 20.68 -14.47
C GLY A 5 39.47 19.50 -13.54
N PHE A 6 40.57 19.60 -12.79
CA PHE A 6 40.97 18.55 -11.85
C PHE A 6 40.11 18.64 -10.57
N VAL A 7 39.42 17.55 -10.26
CA VAL A 7 38.67 17.40 -9.01
C VAL A 7 39.39 16.38 -8.12
N PRO A 8 39.91 16.78 -6.94
CA PRO A 8 40.47 15.83 -5.99
C PRO A 8 39.41 14.81 -5.57
N PHE A 9 39.75 13.52 -5.59
CA PHE A 9 38.76 12.45 -5.33
C PHE A 9 38.07 12.57 -3.96
N TRP A 10 38.77 13.03 -2.93
CA TRP A 10 38.22 13.24 -1.59
C TRP A 10 37.18 14.35 -1.51
N LEU A 11 37.11 15.24 -2.50
CA LEU A 11 36.15 16.34 -2.51
C LEU A 11 34.71 15.84 -2.64
N VAL A 12 34.49 14.75 -3.37
CA VAL A 12 33.17 14.11 -3.51
C VAL A 12 32.63 13.72 -2.12
N ASP A 13 33.47 13.13 -1.28
CA ASP A 13 33.11 12.80 0.10
C ASP A 13 32.69 14.04 0.89
N ARG A 14 33.53 15.08 0.90
CA ARG A 14 33.27 16.29 1.70
C ARG A 14 32.07 17.10 1.22
N LEU A 15 31.71 17.00 -0.06
CA LEU A 15 30.53 17.67 -0.60
C LEU A 15 29.23 16.93 -0.26
N PHE A 16 29.22 15.60 -0.35
CA PHE A 16 27.98 14.83 -0.30
C PHE A 16 27.75 14.04 1.00
N ARG A 17 28.79 13.76 1.80
CA ARG A 17 28.67 12.93 3.01
C ARG A 17 27.54 13.36 3.94
N HIS A 18 27.41 14.67 4.19
CA HIS A 18 26.40 15.21 5.10
C HIS A 18 25.02 15.37 4.47
N LEU A 19 24.92 15.19 3.15
CA LEU A 19 23.64 15.12 2.42
C LEU A 19 23.16 13.67 2.30
N LEU A 20 24.09 12.71 2.31
CA LEU A 20 23.84 11.27 2.21
C LEU A 20 23.87 10.63 3.60
N THR A 21 22.96 11.07 4.47
CA THR A 21 22.75 10.49 5.81
C THR A 21 21.27 10.23 6.05
N ASP A 22 20.96 9.35 7.00
CA ASP A 22 19.59 9.27 7.51
C ASP A 22 19.20 10.51 8.35
N ILE A 23 17.96 10.54 8.84
CA ILE A 23 17.44 11.64 9.67
C ILE A 23 18.19 11.83 11.00
N THR A 24 18.98 10.84 11.43
CA THR A 24 19.82 10.90 12.63
C THR A 24 21.27 11.30 12.32
N GLY A 25 21.60 11.57 11.06
CA GLY A 25 22.95 11.93 10.61
C GLY A 25 23.87 10.72 10.39
N ASN A 26 23.34 9.50 10.33
CA ASN A 26 24.13 8.28 10.14
C ASN A 26 24.33 7.98 8.64
N THR A 27 25.58 8.01 8.17
CA THR A 27 25.97 7.71 6.78
C THR A 27 25.77 6.24 6.42
N HIS A 28 25.82 5.33 7.39
CA HIS A 28 25.63 3.90 7.16
C HIS A 28 24.15 3.53 6.96
N ARG A 29 23.22 4.40 7.35
CA ARG A 29 21.79 4.19 7.15
C ARG A 29 21.24 4.93 5.94
N ALA A 30 22.11 5.62 5.19
CA ALA A 30 21.74 6.22 3.91
C ALA A 30 21.46 5.14 2.87
N GLU A 31 20.45 5.38 2.04
CA GLU A 31 20.06 4.49 0.93
C GLU A 31 21.15 4.41 -0.15
N PHE A 32 21.88 5.51 -0.34
CA PHE A 32 23.00 5.66 -1.26
C PHE A 32 24.24 6.12 -0.48
N CYS A 33 25.16 5.19 -0.24
CA CYS A 33 26.31 5.41 0.63
C CYS A 33 27.62 5.51 -0.16
N ILE A 34 28.40 6.56 0.13
CA ILE A 34 29.69 6.85 -0.51
C ILE A 34 30.89 6.72 0.44
N ASP A 35 30.69 6.16 1.63
CA ASP A 35 31.73 6.05 2.67
C ASP A 35 32.99 5.33 2.18
N LYS A 36 32.82 4.43 1.20
CA LYS A 36 33.89 3.63 0.59
C LYS A 36 34.28 4.10 -0.81
N LEU A 37 33.72 5.22 -1.29
CA LEU A 37 34.05 5.77 -2.61
C LEU A 37 35.44 6.39 -2.54
N TYR A 38 35.59 7.45 -1.75
CA TYR A 38 36.87 8.09 -1.48
C TYR A 38 36.84 8.93 -0.20
N SER A 39 36.66 8.30 0.96
CA SER A 39 36.82 8.99 2.24
C SER A 39 38.32 9.25 2.52
N PRO A 40 38.73 10.49 2.87
CA PRO A 40 40.11 10.78 3.21
C PRO A 40 40.52 10.21 4.58
N ASP A 41 39.56 9.75 5.40
CA ASP A 41 39.77 9.44 6.81
C ASP A 41 40.49 8.10 7.05
N SER A 42 40.40 7.16 6.11
CA SER A 42 41.10 5.87 6.18
C SER A 42 41.43 5.31 4.80
N SER A 43 42.35 4.35 4.74
CA SER A 43 42.60 3.57 3.52
C SER A 43 41.40 2.72 3.10
N THR A 44 40.65 2.19 4.08
CA THR A 44 39.43 1.40 3.85
C THR A 44 38.25 2.22 3.33
N GLY A 45 38.31 3.55 3.42
CA GLY A 45 37.35 4.47 2.83
C GLY A 45 37.60 4.80 1.35
N ARG A 46 38.73 4.35 0.77
CA ARG A 46 39.17 4.68 -0.60
C ARG A 46 39.14 3.47 -1.52
N LEU A 47 38.01 2.77 -1.56
CA LEU A 47 37.84 1.54 -2.33
C LEU A 47 37.23 1.78 -3.71
N GLY A 48 36.78 3.00 -4.02
CA GLY A 48 36.09 3.31 -5.26
C GLY A 48 34.68 2.72 -5.35
N ILE A 49 34.06 2.42 -4.20
CA ILE A 49 32.77 1.73 -4.12
C ILE A 49 31.65 2.71 -3.77
N VAL A 50 30.53 2.59 -4.49
CA VAL A 50 29.23 3.17 -4.12
C VAL A 50 28.31 2.04 -3.69
N GLU A 51 27.65 2.20 -2.54
CA GLU A 51 26.80 1.15 -1.96
C GLU A 51 25.34 1.58 -1.99
N PHE A 52 24.53 0.84 -2.73
CA PHE A 52 23.07 0.92 -2.67
C PHE A 52 22.57 0.02 -1.55
N ARG A 53 21.86 0.58 -0.58
CA ARG A 53 21.45 -0.11 0.66
C ARG A 53 19.94 -0.25 0.84
N ALA A 54 19.15 0.38 -0.01
CA ALA A 54 17.68 0.37 0.06
C ALA A 54 17.03 -0.78 -0.73
N PHE A 55 17.68 -1.94 -0.79
CA PHE A 55 17.19 -3.07 -1.55
C PHE A 55 16.97 -4.28 -0.64
N ASP A 56 15.72 -4.75 -0.59
CA ASP A 56 15.39 -6.02 0.07
C ASP A 56 16.06 -7.19 -0.66
N MET A 57 16.39 -8.23 0.10
CA MET A 57 16.91 -9.48 -0.46
C MET A 57 15.77 -10.24 -1.16
N PRO A 58 15.86 -10.49 -2.47
CA PRO A 58 14.82 -11.23 -3.17
C PRO A 58 14.77 -12.70 -2.72
N PRO A 59 13.60 -13.33 -2.70
CA PRO A 59 13.45 -14.73 -2.28
C PRO A 59 14.06 -15.73 -3.27
N HIS A 60 14.39 -15.29 -4.50
CA HIS A 60 14.89 -16.16 -5.57
C HIS A 60 16.06 -15.54 -6.34
N LYS A 61 17.04 -16.37 -6.72
CA LYS A 61 18.26 -15.90 -7.41
C LYS A 61 17.98 -15.20 -8.75
N GLN A 62 17.03 -15.67 -9.58
CA GLN A 62 16.68 -14.95 -10.81
C GLN A 62 15.98 -13.60 -10.56
N MET A 63 15.24 -13.42 -9.46
CA MET A 63 14.80 -12.07 -9.08
C MET A 63 16.02 -11.20 -8.74
N SER A 64 16.98 -11.72 -7.96
CA SER A 64 18.23 -11.00 -7.70
C SER A 64 18.99 -10.62 -8.98
N LEU A 65 19.03 -11.50 -9.99
CA LEU A 65 19.63 -11.18 -11.29
C LEU A 65 18.91 -10.03 -12.01
N VAL A 66 17.57 -10.02 -12.03
CA VAL A 66 16.77 -8.94 -12.65
C VAL A 66 17.02 -7.61 -11.94
N GLN A 67 17.05 -7.62 -10.61
CA GLN A 67 17.33 -6.41 -9.82
C GLN A 67 18.75 -5.87 -10.09
N MET A 68 19.76 -6.74 -10.13
CA MET A 68 21.13 -6.33 -10.46
C MET A 68 21.25 -5.84 -11.90
N LEU A 69 20.54 -6.48 -12.83
CA LEU A 69 20.48 -6.06 -14.22
C LEU A 69 19.88 -4.66 -14.35
N LEU A 70 18.77 -4.37 -13.66
CA LEU A 70 18.14 -3.04 -13.62
C LEU A 70 19.13 -1.96 -13.21
N ILE A 71 19.81 -2.16 -12.07
CA ILE A 71 20.77 -1.17 -11.54
C ILE A 71 21.96 -1.00 -12.48
N ARG A 72 22.50 -2.09 -13.04
CA ARG A 72 23.60 -2.00 -14.01
C ARG A 72 23.17 -1.32 -15.31
N GLY A 73 21.93 -1.54 -15.75
CA GLY A 73 21.33 -0.88 -16.91
C GLY A 73 21.24 0.63 -16.70
N LEU A 74 20.69 1.07 -15.57
CA LEU A 74 20.59 2.48 -15.20
C LEU A 74 21.98 3.14 -15.11
N ILE A 75 22.93 2.50 -14.42
CA ILE A 75 24.31 3.03 -14.31
C ILE A 75 24.97 3.14 -15.69
N ALA A 76 24.85 2.10 -16.53
CA ALA A 76 25.42 2.12 -17.87
C ALA A 76 24.79 3.21 -18.75
N TRP A 77 23.48 3.43 -18.62
CA TRP A 77 22.79 4.50 -19.33
C TRP A 77 23.29 5.87 -18.86
N PHE A 78 23.24 6.13 -17.55
CA PHE A 78 23.63 7.41 -16.97
C PHE A 78 25.10 7.76 -17.19
N TRP A 79 25.97 6.75 -17.29
CA TRP A 79 27.38 6.94 -17.65
C TRP A 79 27.56 7.48 -19.08
N LYS A 80 26.79 6.96 -20.04
CA LYS A 80 26.84 7.41 -21.44
C LYS A 80 26.14 8.75 -21.64
N LYS A 81 24.98 8.91 -21.01
CA LYS A 81 24.13 10.10 -21.10
C LYS A 81 23.65 10.46 -19.70
N PRO A 82 24.33 11.40 -19.02
CA PRO A 82 23.94 11.85 -17.69
C PRO A 82 22.47 12.26 -17.64
N TYR A 83 21.74 11.74 -16.67
CA TYR A 83 20.33 12.03 -16.47
C TYR A 83 20.18 13.35 -15.68
N LYS A 84 20.07 14.46 -16.41
CA LYS A 84 19.98 15.83 -15.86
C LYS A 84 18.55 16.36 -16.02
N HIS A 85 17.68 16.00 -15.08
CA HIS A 85 16.31 16.50 -15.00
C HIS A 85 16.05 17.11 -13.61
N ASP A 86 15.09 18.03 -13.53
CA ASP A 86 14.69 18.61 -12.26
C ASP A 86 14.03 17.55 -11.37
N LEU A 87 14.33 17.61 -10.07
CA LEU A 87 13.73 16.71 -9.09
C LEU A 87 12.31 17.14 -8.76
N VAL A 88 11.38 16.20 -8.76
CA VAL A 88 9.99 16.44 -8.33
C VAL A 88 9.88 16.23 -6.83
N ARG A 89 9.31 17.22 -6.13
CA ARG A 89 8.99 17.10 -4.70
C ARG A 89 7.60 16.50 -4.51
N TRP A 90 7.54 15.19 -4.44
CA TRP A 90 6.29 14.41 -4.34
C TRP A 90 5.50 14.60 -3.02
N GLY A 91 6.14 15.00 -1.92
CA GLY A 91 5.43 15.26 -0.66
C GLY A 91 4.67 14.03 -0.14
N THR A 92 3.40 14.21 0.25
CA THR A 92 2.55 13.12 0.77
C THR A 92 2.19 12.08 -0.29
N GLU A 93 2.33 12.39 -1.59
CA GLU A 93 2.03 11.45 -2.68
C GLU A 93 2.93 10.20 -2.64
N LEU A 94 4.16 10.32 -2.10
CA LEU A 94 5.03 9.15 -1.88
C LEU A 94 4.36 8.11 -0.99
N HIS A 95 3.65 8.57 0.04
CA HIS A 95 2.96 7.70 0.97
C HIS A 95 1.56 7.34 0.48
N ASP A 96 0.85 8.25 -0.19
CA ASP A 96 -0.52 8.02 -0.66
C ASP A 96 -0.57 7.11 -1.90
N LYS A 97 0.23 7.43 -2.92
CA LYS A 97 0.18 6.83 -4.27
C LYS A 97 1.26 5.76 -4.47
N PHE A 98 2.53 6.10 -4.29
CA PHE A 98 3.71 5.28 -4.67
C PHE A 98 4.03 4.12 -3.71
N MET A 99 2.99 3.62 -3.08
CA MET A 99 3.05 2.67 -1.99
C MET A 99 1.84 1.71 -2.08
N LEU A 100 1.07 1.85 -3.17
CA LEU A 100 0.03 0.94 -3.67
C LEU A 100 0.53 0.24 -4.95
N SER A 101 0.15 -1.03 -5.12
CA SER A 101 0.61 -1.92 -6.19
C SER A 101 0.45 -1.34 -7.61
N HIS A 102 -0.71 -0.75 -7.91
CA HIS A 102 -1.04 -0.22 -9.24
C HIS A 102 -0.07 0.88 -9.65
N TYR A 103 0.14 1.87 -8.79
CA TYR A 103 0.98 3.02 -9.12
C TYR A 103 2.46 2.68 -9.11
N VAL A 104 2.92 1.77 -8.25
CA VAL A 104 4.30 1.28 -8.29
C VAL A 104 4.57 0.51 -9.58
N LYS A 105 3.60 -0.25 -10.07
CA LYS A 105 3.70 -0.95 -11.36
C LYS A 105 3.71 0.03 -12.54
N GLN A 106 2.88 1.06 -12.50
CA GLN A 106 2.87 2.13 -13.50
C GLN A 106 4.23 2.87 -13.55
N ASP A 107 4.75 3.26 -12.39
CA ASP A 107 6.04 3.97 -12.27
C ASP A 107 7.20 3.11 -12.80
N LEU A 108 7.26 1.83 -12.43
CA LEU A 108 8.29 0.94 -12.94
C LEU A 108 8.17 0.69 -14.46
N GLN A 109 6.94 0.69 -15.00
CA GLN A 109 6.73 0.58 -16.44
C GLN A 109 7.31 1.78 -17.19
N GLU A 110 7.23 2.99 -16.62
CA GLU A 110 7.87 4.18 -17.18
C GLU A 110 9.40 4.04 -17.18
N VAL A 111 9.99 3.58 -16.07
CA VAL A 111 11.44 3.31 -15.99
C VAL A 111 11.89 2.28 -17.04
N VAL A 112 11.11 1.23 -17.26
CA VAL A 112 11.38 0.22 -18.30
C VAL A 112 11.29 0.85 -19.70
N ASN A 113 10.31 1.71 -19.95
CA ASN A 113 10.16 2.40 -21.23
C ASN A 113 11.34 3.35 -21.50
N ASP A 114 11.84 4.03 -20.48
CA ASP A 114 13.00 4.91 -20.58
C ASP A 114 14.29 4.12 -20.87
N LEU A 115 14.49 2.99 -20.21
CA LEU A 115 15.60 2.08 -20.49
C LEU A 115 15.55 1.54 -21.92
N ASN A 116 14.38 1.12 -22.39
CA ASN A 116 14.17 0.67 -23.76
C ASN A 116 14.48 1.79 -24.77
N SER A 117 14.02 3.01 -24.49
CA SER A 117 14.30 4.20 -25.31
C SER A 117 15.79 4.55 -25.33
N ALA A 118 16.52 4.24 -24.25
CA ALA A 118 17.98 4.37 -24.16
C ALA A 118 18.75 3.21 -24.80
N GLY A 119 18.06 2.19 -25.36
CA GLY A 119 18.66 1.04 -26.04
C GLY A 119 18.97 -0.16 -25.14
N TYR A 120 18.35 -0.24 -23.96
CA TYR A 120 18.45 -1.38 -23.05
C TYR A 120 17.13 -2.15 -23.06
N ASP A 121 17.12 -3.33 -23.68
CA ASP A 121 15.92 -4.15 -23.88
C ASP A 121 15.44 -4.81 -22.57
N PHE A 122 14.56 -4.11 -21.85
CA PHE A 122 13.91 -4.59 -20.63
C PHE A 122 12.45 -4.93 -20.91
N ASN A 123 12.00 -6.06 -20.36
CA ASN A 123 10.60 -6.44 -20.38
C ASN A 123 10.00 -6.28 -18.98
N ILE A 124 8.88 -5.55 -18.89
CA ILE A 124 8.16 -5.35 -17.62
C ILE A 124 7.75 -6.67 -16.95
N SER A 125 7.49 -7.72 -17.75
CA SER A 125 7.06 -9.02 -17.23
C SER A 125 8.10 -9.68 -16.32
N TRP A 126 9.38 -9.29 -16.43
CA TRP A 126 10.45 -9.77 -15.54
C TRP A 126 10.25 -9.32 -14.09
N PHE A 127 9.47 -8.26 -13.87
CA PHE A 127 9.19 -7.68 -12.55
C PHE A 127 7.89 -8.20 -11.91
N GLU A 128 7.07 -8.98 -12.63
CA GLU A 128 5.82 -9.55 -12.07
C GLU A 128 6.03 -10.33 -10.76
N PRO A 129 7.08 -11.17 -10.62
CA PRO A 129 7.35 -11.83 -9.34
C PRO A 129 7.64 -10.87 -8.18
N PHE A 130 8.18 -9.68 -8.46
CA PHE A 130 8.42 -8.66 -7.43
C PHE A 130 7.11 -8.02 -6.99
N PHE A 131 6.20 -7.74 -7.93
CA PHE A 131 4.88 -7.22 -7.60
C PHE A 131 4.08 -8.22 -6.78
N GLU A 132 4.11 -9.51 -7.13
CA GLU A 132 3.40 -10.53 -6.35
C GLU A 132 4.05 -10.78 -4.98
N PHE A 133 5.38 -10.72 -4.89
CA PHE A 133 6.08 -10.86 -3.62
C PHE A 133 5.83 -9.66 -2.69
N ARG A 134 5.89 -8.43 -3.22
CA ARG A 134 5.77 -7.20 -2.42
C ARG A 134 4.33 -6.78 -2.15
N PHE A 135 3.44 -7.06 -3.10
CA PHE A 135 2.01 -6.73 -3.05
C PHE A 135 1.15 -7.98 -3.32
N PRO A 136 1.23 -8.98 -2.42
CA PRO A 136 0.51 -10.24 -2.61
C PRO A 136 -0.99 -10.03 -2.78
N HIS A 137 -1.56 -10.85 -3.65
CA HIS A 137 -3.01 -10.94 -3.82
C HIS A 137 -3.67 -11.56 -2.59
N TYR A 138 -4.70 -10.90 -2.06
CA TYR A 138 -5.48 -11.39 -0.92
C TYR A 138 -6.76 -12.08 -1.37
N GLY A 139 -7.41 -11.58 -2.42
CA GLY A 139 -8.59 -12.22 -2.99
C GLY A 139 -9.28 -11.35 -4.02
N SER A 140 -10.24 -11.95 -4.71
CA SER A 140 -11.10 -11.25 -5.66
C SER A 140 -12.51 -11.82 -5.65
N VAL A 141 -13.48 -10.98 -6.00
CA VAL A 141 -14.88 -11.37 -6.17
C VAL A 141 -15.43 -10.69 -7.42
N GLN A 142 -16.30 -11.39 -8.14
CA GLN A 142 -17.03 -10.85 -9.29
C GLN A 142 -18.51 -10.71 -8.95
N VAL A 143 -19.05 -9.50 -9.08
CA VAL A 143 -20.44 -9.17 -8.75
C VAL A 143 -21.06 -8.38 -9.91
N GLN A 144 -22.08 -8.95 -10.54
CA GLN A 144 -22.77 -8.32 -11.69
C GLN A 144 -21.82 -7.83 -12.81
N GLY A 145 -20.72 -8.56 -13.05
CA GLY A 145 -19.71 -8.20 -14.05
C GLY A 145 -18.62 -7.25 -13.55
N ILE A 146 -18.77 -6.65 -12.37
CA ILE A 146 -17.74 -5.84 -11.71
C ILE A 146 -16.76 -6.79 -11.02
N ASN A 147 -15.47 -6.66 -11.28
CA ASN A 147 -14.44 -7.40 -10.53
C ASN A 147 -13.86 -6.50 -9.44
N LEU A 148 -13.85 -6.97 -8.21
CA LEU A 148 -13.19 -6.33 -7.07
C LEU A 148 -12.00 -7.21 -6.67
N GLU A 149 -10.79 -6.64 -6.73
CA GLU A 149 -9.54 -7.25 -6.28
C GLU A 149 -9.02 -6.54 -5.03
N ILE A 150 -8.56 -7.33 -4.06
CA ILE A 150 -7.82 -6.84 -2.89
C ILE A 150 -6.38 -7.34 -2.95
N ARG A 151 -5.43 -6.41 -2.87
CA ARG A 151 -4.00 -6.68 -2.73
C ARG A 151 -3.45 -5.98 -1.50
N MET A 152 -2.31 -6.45 -1.00
CA MET A 152 -1.55 -5.69 -0.01
C MET A 152 -1.17 -4.30 -0.56
N GLY A 153 -1.27 -3.28 0.29
CA GLY A 153 -0.61 -2.00 0.13
C GLY A 153 0.49 -1.88 1.18
N ILE A 154 1.56 -1.15 0.89
CA ILE A 154 2.61 -0.94 1.89
C ILE A 154 2.12 0.13 2.85
N GLU A 155 2.16 -0.08 4.16
CA GLU A 155 1.96 1.01 5.14
C GLU A 155 3.29 1.28 5.85
N PRO A 156 3.83 2.51 5.81
CA PRO A 156 5.06 2.82 6.51
C PRO A 156 4.76 3.00 8.00
N TRP A 157 5.33 2.12 8.82
CA TRP A 157 5.14 2.21 10.27
C TRP A 157 5.99 3.33 10.87
N HIS A 158 5.36 4.12 11.72
CA HIS A 158 6.05 5.17 12.45
C HIS A 158 6.90 4.57 13.57
N VAL A 159 8.14 5.06 13.68
CA VAL A 159 9.01 4.77 14.82
C VAL A 159 8.52 5.58 16.01
N LEU A 160 8.20 4.89 17.10
CA LEU A 160 7.73 5.46 18.36
C LEU A 160 8.87 6.14 19.14
N GLY A 161 8.52 6.70 20.30
CA GLY A 161 9.49 7.27 21.23
C GLY A 161 10.51 6.26 21.73
N GLU A 162 11.61 6.74 22.31
CA GLU A 162 12.60 5.90 22.97
C GLU A 162 12.05 5.32 24.27
N GLU A 163 12.21 4.02 24.45
CA GLU A 163 11.88 3.29 25.66
C GLU A 163 13.18 2.71 26.26
N VAL A 164 13.32 2.80 27.58
CA VAL A 164 14.48 2.27 28.30
C VAL A 164 14.30 0.77 28.50
N GLY A 165 15.13 -0.02 27.83
CA GLY A 165 15.24 -1.46 28.04
C GLY A 165 16.38 -1.82 29.00
N SER A 166 16.47 -3.11 29.35
CA SER A 166 17.51 -3.64 30.25
C SER A 166 18.93 -3.57 29.68
N THR A 167 19.10 -3.41 28.36
CA THR A 167 20.40 -3.40 27.66
C THR A 167 20.65 -2.11 26.87
N GLY A 168 19.83 -1.06 27.07
CA GLY A 168 19.94 0.20 26.36
C GLY A 168 18.58 0.81 26.02
N THR A 169 18.55 1.81 25.15
CA THR A 169 17.31 2.38 24.62
C THR A 169 16.88 1.65 23.35
N ALA A 170 15.57 1.42 23.22
CA ALA A 170 14.96 0.86 22.03
C ALA A 170 13.88 1.81 21.52
N ARG A 171 13.58 1.73 20.22
CA ARG A 171 12.43 2.41 19.64
C ARG A 171 11.57 1.37 18.95
N PHE A 172 10.34 1.21 19.42
CA PHE A 172 9.38 0.33 18.79
C PHE A 172 8.78 1.00 17.55
N VAL A 173 8.15 0.19 16.70
CA VAL A 173 7.39 0.66 15.55
C VAL A 173 5.90 0.45 15.80
N ASP A 174 5.09 1.42 15.40
CA ASP A 174 3.64 1.27 15.45
C ASP A 174 3.17 0.32 14.34
N SER A 175 3.10 -0.96 14.68
CA SER A 175 2.66 -2.03 13.79
C SER A 175 1.15 -2.24 13.79
N SER A 176 0.38 -1.36 14.44
CA SER A 176 -1.07 -1.51 14.59
C SER A 176 -1.86 -1.25 13.31
N VAL A 177 -1.25 -0.56 12.34
CA VAL A 177 -1.91 -0.09 11.11
C VAL A 177 -1.38 -0.87 9.91
N GLU A 178 -2.30 -1.26 9.04
CA GLU A 178 -1.98 -1.87 7.75
C GLU A 178 -2.71 -1.14 6.62
N ARG A 179 -2.31 -1.46 5.40
CA ARG A 179 -2.96 -0.94 4.19
C ARG A 179 -3.18 -2.03 3.17
N ILE A 180 -4.31 -1.93 2.48
CA ILE A 180 -4.61 -2.71 1.28
C ILE A 180 -4.86 -1.77 0.11
N GLN A 181 -4.70 -2.29 -1.10
CA GLN A 181 -5.21 -1.69 -2.32
C GLN A 181 -6.47 -2.44 -2.72
N VAL A 182 -7.54 -1.69 -2.98
CA VAL A 182 -8.72 -2.17 -3.69
C VAL A 182 -8.61 -1.72 -5.14
N LYS A 183 -8.77 -2.65 -6.07
CA LYS A 183 -8.85 -2.38 -7.50
C LYS A 183 -10.18 -2.90 -8.03
N LEU A 184 -10.91 -2.07 -8.77
CA LEU A 184 -12.13 -2.47 -9.46
C LEU A 184 -11.94 -2.38 -10.97
N THR A 185 -12.53 -3.33 -11.70
CA THR A 185 -12.66 -3.26 -13.15
C THR A 185 -14.12 -3.41 -13.56
N ASP A 186 -14.46 -2.84 -14.72
CA ASP A 186 -15.82 -2.83 -15.29
C ASP A 186 -16.87 -2.14 -14.39
N LEU A 187 -16.45 -1.18 -13.55
CA LEU A 187 -17.34 -0.42 -12.67
C LEU A 187 -17.93 0.79 -13.40
N ASN A 188 -19.26 0.97 -13.29
CA ASN A 188 -19.93 2.22 -13.62
C ASN A 188 -20.04 3.08 -12.35
N ASP A 189 -19.18 4.08 -12.21
CA ASP A 189 -19.06 4.97 -11.04
C ASP A 189 -20.28 5.89 -10.84
N ALA A 190 -21.07 6.13 -11.89
CA ALA A 190 -22.32 6.87 -11.80
C ALA A 190 -23.47 6.06 -11.16
N ARG A 191 -23.33 4.74 -11.08
CA ARG A 191 -24.36 3.83 -10.54
C ARG A 191 -23.89 3.10 -9.29
N TYR A 192 -22.68 2.60 -9.29
CA TYR A 192 -22.17 1.75 -8.22
C TYR A 192 -21.17 2.48 -7.34
N ALA A 193 -21.28 2.27 -6.03
CA ALA A 193 -20.30 2.71 -5.04
C ALA A 193 -19.75 1.50 -4.29
N VAL A 194 -18.54 1.60 -3.77
CA VAL A 194 -17.95 0.58 -2.90
C VAL A 194 -17.87 1.13 -1.50
N LEU A 195 -18.34 0.36 -0.53
CA LEU A 195 -18.19 0.64 0.89
C LEU A 195 -17.18 -0.33 1.50
N CYS A 196 -16.41 0.15 2.49
CA CYS A 196 -15.59 -0.66 3.36
C CYS A 196 -15.97 -0.34 4.81
N ASN A 197 -16.48 -1.32 5.55
CA ASN A 197 -17.04 -1.14 6.90
C ASN A 197 -18.00 0.06 6.98
N GLY A 198 -18.91 0.13 5.99
CA GLY A 198 -19.90 1.19 5.83
C GLY A 198 -19.33 2.53 5.34
N ALA A 199 -18.02 2.74 5.25
CA ALA A 199 -17.43 3.98 4.74
C ALA A 199 -17.27 3.92 3.22
N ARG A 200 -17.70 4.97 2.50
CA ARG A 200 -17.57 5.04 1.04
C ARG A 200 -16.11 5.16 0.63
N VAL A 201 -15.66 4.27 -0.25
CA VAL A 201 -14.28 4.24 -0.76
C VAL A 201 -14.11 5.33 -1.84
N PRO A 202 -13.16 6.26 -1.69
CA PRO A 202 -12.85 7.31 -2.66
C PRO A 202 -12.06 6.76 -3.84
N LEU A 203 -12.74 6.01 -4.70
CA LEU A 203 -12.19 5.39 -5.90
C LEU A 203 -11.58 6.43 -6.85
N ARG A 204 -10.34 6.18 -7.29
CA ARG A 204 -9.65 6.99 -8.29
C ARG A 204 -9.64 6.26 -9.63
N ALA A 205 -10.10 6.94 -10.67
CA ALA A 205 -10.01 6.43 -12.04
C ALA A 205 -8.54 6.27 -12.45
N THR A 206 -8.25 5.19 -13.17
CA THR A 206 -6.96 4.94 -13.80
C THR A 206 -7.01 5.39 -15.27
N ASP A 207 -5.93 5.16 -16.02
CA ASP A 207 -5.90 5.41 -17.48
C ASP A 207 -6.83 4.46 -18.26
N THR A 208 -7.30 3.37 -17.64
CA THR A 208 -8.24 2.42 -18.24
C THR A 208 -9.67 2.74 -17.84
N LYS A 209 -10.56 2.91 -18.84
CA LYS A 209 -11.98 3.20 -18.60
C LYS A 209 -12.64 2.07 -17.80
N GLY A 210 -13.35 2.43 -16.73
CA GLY A 210 -14.03 1.47 -15.85
C GLY A 210 -13.11 0.81 -14.82
N GLU A 211 -11.82 1.16 -14.81
CA GLU A 211 -10.85 0.70 -13.82
C GLU A 211 -10.57 1.77 -12.77
N TYR A 212 -10.70 1.40 -11.50
CA TYR A 212 -10.53 2.28 -10.35
C TYR A 212 -9.66 1.66 -9.28
N VAL A 213 -8.91 2.49 -8.57
CA VAL A 213 -8.01 2.07 -7.49
C VAL A 213 -8.16 2.97 -6.27
N CYS A 214 -8.06 2.40 -5.07
CA CYS A 214 -7.96 3.13 -3.82
C CYS A 214 -7.18 2.33 -2.78
N GLY A 215 -6.34 3.00 -1.99
CA GLY A 215 -5.76 2.45 -0.78
C GLY A 215 -6.78 2.49 0.37
N ILE A 216 -6.80 1.48 1.23
CA ILE A 216 -7.57 1.52 2.47
C ILE A 216 -6.62 1.24 3.61
N ARG A 217 -6.42 2.26 4.45
CA ARG A 217 -5.67 2.19 5.69
C ARG A 217 -6.64 1.87 6.82
N TYR A 218 -6.27 0.90 7.65
CA TYR A 218 -7.12 0.40 8.72
C TYR A 218 -6.27 -0.05 9.91
N ARG A 219 -6.86 -0.08 11.10
CA ARG A 219 -6.21 -0.65 12.27
C ARG A 219 -6.39 -2.17 12.28
N ALA A 220 -5.30 -2.89 12.07
CA ALA A 220 -5.26 -4.35 11.98
C ALA A 220 -5.32 -5.03 13.36
N TRP A 221 -4.65 -4.45 14.36
CA TRP A 221 -4.64 -4.95 15.74
C TRP A 221 -4.30 -3.82 16.74
N GLN A 222 -4.34 -4.10 18.05
CA GLN A 222 -4.16 -3.09 19.10
C GLN A 222 -3.02 -3.48 20.05
N PRO A 223 -1.75 -3.19 19.69
CA PRO A 223 -0.63 -3.36 20.60
C PRO A 223 -0.74 -2.40 21.80
N PRO A 224 -0.12 -2.73 22.95
CA PRO A 224 -0.04 -1.84 24.10
C PRO A 224 0.65 -0.50 23.80
N SER A 225 1.63 -0.50 22.90
CA SER A 225 2.36 0.70 22.45
C SER A 225 1.99 1.01 20.99
N ALA A 226 1.32 2.14 20.77
CA ALA A 226 0.89 2.66 19.46
C ALA A 226 0.59 4.16 19.56
N LEU A 227 0.58 4.89 18.43
CA LEU A 227 0.33 6.34 18.42
C LEU A 227 -1.09 6.72 18.85
N HIS A 228 -2.08 5.87 18.59
CA HIS A 228 -3.50 6.16 18.87
C HIS A 228 -4.18 5.05 19.68
N PRO A 229 -3.79 4.82 20.94
CA PRO A 229 -4.20 3.62 21.69
C PRO A 229 -5.71 3.47 21.90
N THR A 230 -6.50 4.54 21.78
CA THR A 230 -7.96 4.53 22.00
C THR A 230 -8.80 4.16 20.77
N ILE A 231 -8.20 4.10 19.58
CA ILE A 231 -8.91 3.67 18.36
C ILE A 231 -8.93 2.13 18.36
N GLY A 232 -10.10 1.49 18.29
CA GLY A 232 -10.15 0.03 18.24
C GLY A 232 -9.76 -0.54 16.87
N VAL A 233 -9.83 -1.86 16.75
CA VAL A 233 -9.52 -2.58 15.50
C VAL A 233 -10.64 -2.41 14.48
N ASP A 234 -10.30 -2.29 13.21
CA ASP A 234 -11.26 -2.19 12.11
C ASP A 234 -11.61 -3.55 11.50
N THR A 235 -10.95 -4.63 11.93
CA THR A 235 -11.10 -5.95 11.30
C THR A 235 -12.30 -6.72 11.85
N PRO A 236 -13.04 -7.49 11.03
CA PRO A 236 -12.81 -7.73 9.60
C PRO A 236 -13.19 -6.53 8.72
N LEU A 237 -12.59 -6.46 7.53
CA LEU A 237 -12.94 -5.49 6.51
C LEU A 237 -14.03 -6.07 5.62
N VAL A 238 -15.24 -5.55 5.73
CA VAL A 238 -16.41 -5.93 4.95
C VAL A 238 -16.56 -4.95 3.79
N PHE A 239 -16.57 -5.49 2.57
CA PHE A 239 -16.76 -4.74 1.34
C PHE A 239 -18.16 -4.96 0.81
N ASP A 240 -18.85 -3.87 0.48
CA ASP A 240 -20.17 -3.88 -0.13
C ASP A 240 -20.13 -3.07 -1.43
N ILE A 241 -20.55 -3.67 -2.54
CA ILE A 241 -20.83 -2.97 -3.79
C ILE A 241 -22.29 -2.57 -3.75
N VAL A 242 -22.55 -1.27 -3.71
CA VAL A 242 -23.88 -0.69 -3.55
C VAL A 242 -24.35 -0.08 -4.87
N ASP A 243 -25.52 -0.50 -5.33
CA ASP A 243 -26.25 0.15 -6.42
C ASP A 243 -26.94 1.40 -5.86
N THR A 244 -26.37 2.57 -6.13
CA THR A 244 -26.84 3.86 -5.60
C THR A 244 -28.18 4.29 -6.20
N TRP A 245 -28.57 3.74 -7.36
CA TRP A 245 -29.87 4.07 -7.96
C TRP A 245 -31.02 3.35 -7.28
N ASN A 246 -30.76 2.13 -6.80
CA ASN A 246 -31.75 1.29 -6.14
C ASN A 246 -31.57 1.24 -4.61
N GLY A 247 -30.50 1.84 -4.08
CA GLY A 247 -30.18 1.87 -2.65
C GLY A 247 -30.00 0.48 -2.05
N ARG A 248 -29.26 -0.43 -2.71
CA ARG A 248 -29.04 -1.79 -2.18
C ARG A 248 -27.63 -2.33 -2.44
N SER A 249 -27.15 -3.18 -1.52
CA SER A 249 -25.93 -3.96 -1.75
C SER A 249 -26.22 -5.05 -2.78
N VAL A 250 -25.39 -5.14 -3.81
CA VAL A 250 -25.50 -6.16 -4.87
C VAL A 250 -24.55 -7.34 -4.66
N GLY A 251 -23.63 -7.22 -3.71
CA GLY A 251 -22.64 -8.24 -3.36
C GLY A 251 -21.37 -7.61 -2.80
N GLY A 252 -20.37 -8.44 -2.51
CA GLY A 252 -19.11 -7.97 -1.94
C GLY A 252 -18.29 -9.12 -1.36
N CYS A 253 -17.37 -8.81 -0.46
CA CYS A 253 -16.45 -9.78 0.14
C CYS A 253 -15.99 -9.32 1.52
N THR A 254 -15.41 -10.24 2.30
CA THR A 254 -14.88 -9.94 3.63
C THR A 254 -13.43 -10.39 3.75
N TYR A 255 -12.58 -9.50 4.26
CA TYR A 255 -11.17 -9.77 4.51
C TYR A 255 -10.86 -9.72 6.01
N TYR A 256 -10.08 -10.69 6.48
CA TYR A 256 -9.63 -10.82 7.87
C TYR A 256 -8.12 -10.61 7.95
N VAL A 257 -7.62 -9.94 8.99
CA VAL A 257 -6.16 -9.83 9.20
C VAL A 257 -5.56 -11.13 9.73
N SER A 258 -6.28 -11.77 10.65
CA SER A 258 -5.94 -13.06 11.23
C SER A 258 -6.91 -14.13 10.74
N HIS A 259 -6.63 -15.39 11.08
CA HIS A 259 -7.52 -16.48 10.71
C HIS A 259 -8.94 -16.23 11.28
N PRO A 260 -10.03 -16.33 10.50
CA PRO A 260 -11.39 -15.97 10.95
C PRO A 260 -11.84 -16.69 12.22
N GLY A 261 -11.36 -17.92 12.45
CA GLY A 261 -11.57 -18.68 13.69
C GLY A 261 -10.77 -18.20 14.91
N GLY A 262 -10.14 -17.03 14.88
CA GLY A 262 -9.36 -16.47 15.99
C GLY A 262 -8.08 -17.23 16.33
N ARG A 263 -7.58 -18.07 15.41
CA ARG A 263 -6.39 -18.89 15.63
C ARG A 263 -5.12 -18.11 15.32
N SER A 264 -4.24 -17.98 16.32
CA SER A 264 -2.82 -17.74 16.09
C SER A 264 -2.16 -19.05 15.67
N TYR A 265 -1.23 -18.98 14.74
CA TYR A 265 -0.40 -20.14 14.40
C TYR A 265 0.77 -20.22 15.38
N ASP A 266 0.95 -21.36 16.06
CA ASP A 266 2.06 -21.56 17.00
C ASP A 266 3.42 -21.69 16.29
N SER A 267 3.40 -22.07 15.00
CA SER A 267 4.59 -22.27 14.19
C SER A 267 4.63 -21.35 12.97
N PHE A 268 5.85 -21.01 12.56
CA PHE A 268 6.10 -20.46 11.24
C PHE A 268 5.64 -21.44 10.15
N PRO A 269 5.20 -20.94 8.99
CA PRO A 269 4.84 -21.80 7.87
C PRO A 269 6.07 -22.64 7.45
N VAL A 270 5.84 -23.93 7.22
CA VAL A 270 6.89 -24.89 6.84
C VAL A 270 7.40 -24.61 5.43
N ASN A 271 6.55 -24.07 4.56
CA ASN A 271 6.89 -23.72 3.18
C ASN A 271 6.01 -22.59 2.62
N SER A 272 6.26 -22.20 1.37
CA SER A 272 5.52 -21.15 0.66
C SER A 272 4.03 -21.49 0.45
N TYR A 273 3.71 -22.75 0.16
CA TYR A 273 2.32 -23.19 -0.08
C TYR A 273 1.46 -23.11 1.19
N GLU A 274 2.03 -23.45 2.35
CA GLU A 274 1.35 -23.27 3.62
C GLU A 274 1.16 -21.77 3.91
N ALA A 275 2.18 -20.95 3.71
CA ALA A 275 2.07 -19.51 3.90
C ALA A 275 0.99 -18.89 2.99
N GLU A 276 0.89 -19.34 1.75
CA GLU A 276 -0.14 -18.95 0.79
C GLU A 276 -1.54 -19.42 1.23
N SER A 277 -1.68 -20.69 1.63
CA SER A 277 -2.95 -21.23 2.14
C SER A 277 -3.45 -20.45 3.36
N ARG A 278 -2.53 -20.05 4.25
CA ARG A 278 -2.83 -19.20 5.42
C ARG A 278 -3.22 -17.76 5.06
N ARG A 279 -2.89 -17.27 3.86
CA ARG A 279 -3.37 -15.97 3.33
C ARG A 279 -4.73 -16.11 2.66
N VAL A 280 -4.92 -17.13 1.82
CA VAL A 280 -6.19 -17.38 1.12
C VAL A 280 -7.34 -17.58 2.11
N SER A 281 -7.11 -18.26 3.23
CA SER A 281 -8.13 -18.48 4.27
C SER A 281 -8.65 -17.20 4.95
N ARG A 282 -7.98 -16.06 4.74
CA ARG A 282 -8.34 -14.75 5.27
C ARG A 282 -9.32 -13.99 4.39
N PHE A 283 -9.58 -14.44 3.18
CA PHE A 283 -10.50 -13.80 2.25
C PHE A 283 -11.72 -14.68 2.04
N TRP A 284 -12.90 -14.12 2.28
CA TRP A 284 -14.18 -14.74 2.00
C TRP A 284 -14.86 -13.96 0.88
N ASP A 285 -15.26 -14.67 -0.19
CA ASP A 285 -16.08 -14.17 -1.30
C ASP A 285 -17.56 -13.97 -0.92
N GLN A 286 -17.88 -14.21 0.35
CA GLN A 286 -19.18 -14.07 0.99
C GLN A 286 -19.05 -13.23 2.27
N GLY A 287 -20.18 -12.97 2.94
CA GLY A 287 -20.18 -12.22 4.21
C GLY A 287 -20.12 -10.70 4.04
N HIS A 288 -20.41 -10.20 2.84
CA HIS A 288 -20.87 -8.82 2.64
C HIS A 288 -22.17 -8.60 3.42
N THR A 289 -22.54 -7.37 3.71
CA THR A 289 -23.70 -7.05 4.54
C THR A 289 -24.98 -7.45 3.78
N PRO A 290 -25.66 -8.56 4.15
CA PRO A 290 -26.90 -8.94 3.48
C PRO A 290 -28.00 -7.98 3.92
N GLU A 291 -28.98 -7.73 3.05
CA GLU A 291 -30.17 -6.97 3.44
C GLU A 291 -30.82 -7.59 4.68
N THR A 292 -31.17 -6.77 5.68
CA THR A 292 -32.29 -7.09 6.56
C THR A 292 -33.56 -6.93 5.73
N GLN A 293 -33.93 -7.92 4.93
CA GLN A 293 -35.27 -7.95 4.36
C GLN A 293 -36.24 -8.22 5.50
N GLU A 294 -36.95 -7.18 5.97
CA GLU A 294 -38.28 -7.44 6.50
C GLU A 294 -39.08 -8.03 5.33
N MET A 295 -39.38 -9.34 5.43
CA MET A 295 -40.37 -9.98 4.58
C MET A 295 -41.61 -9.09 4.59
N ARG A 296 -41.97 -8.54 3.42
CA ARG A 296 -43.34 -8.08 3.20
C ARG A 296 -44.22 -9.32 3.32
N THR A 297 -44.79 -9.54 4.50
CA THR A 297 -45.94 -10.42 4.66
C THR A 297 -47.12 -9.74 3.99
N ASP A 298 -47.21 -9.87 2.67
CA ASP A 298 -48.42 -9.55 1.92
C ASP A 298 -49.44 -10.69 2.15
N ALA A 299 -50.01 -10.72 3.36
CA ALA A 299 -51.28 -11.38 3.65
C ALA A 299 -52.21 -10.32 4.27
N PRO A 300 -53.36 -10.02 3.64
CA PRO A 300 -54.27 -9.01 4.16
C PRO A 300 -55.06 -9.60 5.33
N ALA A 301 -54.84 -9.09 6.53
CA ALA A 301 -55.85 -9.14 7.58
C ALA A 301 -55.73 -7.92 8.50
N ALA A 302 -56.76 -7.08 8.40
CA ALA A 302 -57.21 -6.06 9.34
C ALA A 302 -56.34 -4.80 9.53
N GLU A 303 -57.03 -3.67 9.31
CA GLU A 303 -56.63 -2.31 9.60
C GLU A 303 -56.14 -2.15 11.06
N HIS A 304 -55.11 -1.34 11.29
CA HIS A 304 -55.17 -0.17 12.17
C HIS A 304 -53.79 0.53 12.29
N TYR A 305 -53.86 1.87 12.30
CA TYR A 305 -52.81 2.85 12.62
C TYR A 305 -51.66 3.02 11.60
N VAL A 306 -51.82 4.02 10.72
CA VAL A 306 -50.69 4.67 10.06
C VAL A 306 -49.96 5.52 11.12
N GLN A 307 -48.88 4.99 11.69
CA GLN A 307 -47.83 5.88 12.20
C GLN A 307 -47.14 6.52 10.98
N GLN A 308 -47.37 7.82 10.78
CA GLN A 308 -46.65 8.67 9.81
C GLN A 308 -45.19 8.95 10.22
N ASN A 309 -44.51 8.01 10.89
CA ASN A 309 -43.09 8.11 11.23
C ASN A 309 -42.32 6.88 10.71
N ARG A 310 -42.54 6.51 9.45
CA ARG A 310 -41.55 5.72 8.72
C ARG A 310 -40.45 6.67 8.26
N VAL A 311 -39.31 6.63 8.96
CA VAL A 311 -38.05 7.09 8.37
C VAL A 311 -37.73 6.08 7.26
N PRO A 312 -37.68 6.49 5.98
CA PRO A 312 -37.21 5.58 4.93
C PRO A 312 -35.81 5.12 5.31
N PHE A 313 -35.53 3.82 5.17
CA PHE A 313 -34.16 3.33 5.22
C PHE A 313 -33.44 3.89 3.98
N ILE A 314 -32.69 4.96 4.18
CA ILE A 314 -31.87 5.58 3.14
C ILE A 314 -30.56 4.79 3.11
N CYS A 315 -30.50 3.78 2.24
CA CYS A 315 -29.24 3.23 1.75
C CYS A 315 -28.60 4.17 0.70
N ASP A 316 -28.63 5.49 0.94
CA ASP A 316 -27.73 6.36 0.20
C ASP A 316 -26.34 6.04 0.73
N ALA A 317 -25.49 5.49 -0.14
CA ALA A 317 -24.08 5.35 0.16
C ALA A 317 -23.60 6.67 0.79
N PRO A 318 -22.91 6.64 1.95
CA PRO A 318 -22.57 7.86 2.67
C PRO A 318 -21.81 8.84 1.76
N PRO A 319 -21.89 10.15 2.06
CA PRO A 319 -21.23 11.15 1.23
C PRO A 319 -19.76 10.81 1.07
N LEU A 320 -19.24 11.03 -0.13
CA LEU A 320 -17.84 10.77 -0.43
C LEU A 320 -16.97 11.77 0.33
N GLU A 321 -16.20 11.27 1.29
CA GLU A 321 -15.23 12.07 2.05
C GLU A 321 -13.82 11.78 1.53
N VAL A 322 -13.26 12.75 0.80
CA VAL A 322 -11.90 12.65 0.26
C VAL A 322 -10.96 13.44 1.16
N ASN A 323 -9.92 12.78 1.66
CA ASN A 323 -8.85 13.45 2.39
C ASN A 323 -8.06 14.34 1.41
N LYS A 324 -7.80 15.59 1.80
CA LYS A 324 -7.10 16.55 0.93
C LYS A 324 -5.61 16.25 0.78
N GLU A 325 -4.99 15.65 1.80
CA GLU A 325 -3.56 15.29 1.79
C GLU A 325 -3.31 13.87 1.27
N TYR A 326 -4.29 12.96 1.47
CA TYR A 326 -4.25 11.55 1.04
C TYR A 326 -5.46 11.20 0.14
N PRO A 327 -5.58 11.84 -1.04
CA PRO A 327 -6.71 11.67 -1.94
C PRO A 327 -6.92 10.26 -2.52
N ALA A 328 -5.91 9.40 -2.49
CA ALA A 328 -5.95 8.03 -3.01
C ALA A 328 -6.15 6.98 -1.90
N THR A 329 -6.20 7.39 -0.62
CA THR A 329 -6.32 6.49 0.53
C THR A 329 -7.54 6.84 1.40
N LEU A 330 -8.40 5.86 1.64
CA LEU A 330 -9.39 5.89 2.72
C LEU A 330 -8.71 5.50 4.05
N ASP A 331 -8.80 6.35 5.08
CA ASP A 331 -8.34 6.03 6.43
C ASP A 331 -9.52 5.71 7.34
N LEU A 332 -9.78 4.42 7.57
CA LEU A 332 -10.91 3.96 8.39
C LEU A 332 -10.85 4.46 9.84
N ARG A 333 -9.66 4.80 10.34
CA ARG A 333 -9.48 5.33 11.70
C ARG A 333 -10.16 6.68 11.89
N GLN A 334 -10.35 7.46 10.82
CA GLN A 334 -11.06 8.75 10.89
C GLN A 334 -12.57 8.57 11.11
N SER A 335 -13.11 7.43 10.67
CA SER A 335 -14.54 7.12 10.80
C SER A 335 -14.94 6.66 12.22
N TRP A 336 -13.98 6.29 13.08
CA TRP A 336 -14.24 5.85 14.45
C TRP A 336 -15.00 6.87 15.31
N SER A 337 -14.70 8.16 15.15
CA SER A 337 -15.40 9.24 15.87
C SER A 337 -16.88 9.39 15.51
N LYS A 338 -17.27 8.91 14.33
CA LYS A 338 -18.66 8.93 13.83
C LYS A 338 -19.41 7.64 14.17
N ARG A 339 -18.72 6.51 14.32
CA ARG A 339 -19.32 5.20 14.67
C ARG A 339 -19.72 5.08 16.16
N ASN A 340 -19.03 5.80 17.05
CA ASN A 340 -19.24 5.72 18.51
C ASN A 340 -20.01 6.92 19.11
N LYS A 341 -20.65 7.72 18.27
CA LYS A 341 -21.66 8.72 18.69
C LYS A 341 -23.02 8.20 18.28
#